data_AF-A0A2D0CF47-F1
#
_entry.id   AF-A0A2D0CF47-F1
#
_cell.length_a   1.000
_cell.length_b   1.000
_cell.length_c   1.000
_cell.angle_alpha   90.00
_cell.angle_beta   90.00
_cell.angle_gamma   90.00
#
_symmetry.space_group_name_H-M   'P 1'
#
loop_
_entity.id
_entity.type
_entity.pdbx_description
1 polymer ?
#
loop_
_entity_poly.entity_id
_entity_poly.type
_entity_poly.pdbx_seq_one_letter_code
_entity_poly.pdbx_strand_id
1 'polypeptide(L)' 'LKEYKIFQSMSRKGNCLDNSLMENFFGLLKQEIFHGKVYNCFVELKSAIDSYIYYYNNERIKQKLNW' A
#
# COMPACT_ATOMS: atom_id res chain seq x y z
N LEU A 1 4.48 20.39 -7.52
CA LEU A 1 5.49 19.80 -6.59
C LEU A 1 6.35 20.88 -5.93
N LYS A 2 7.15 21.65 -6.70
CA LYS A 2 7.98 22.75 -6.15
C LYS A 2 7.18 23.81 -5.39
N GLU A 3 6.00 24.18 -5.89
CA GLU A 3 5.09 25.14 -5.25
C GLU A 3 4.64 24.67 -3.85
N TYR A 4 4.35 23.39 -3.70
CA TYR A 4 4.00 22.75 -2.43
C TYR A 4 5.23 22.33 -1.60
N LYS A 5 6.45 22.70 -2.03
CA LYS A 5 7.73 22.28 -1.43
C LYS A 5 7.88 20.75 -1.29
N ILE A 6 7.26 20.00 -2.19
CA ILE A 6 7.40 18.55 -2.28
C ILE A 6 8.55 18.24 -3.24
N PHE A 7 9.56 17.56 -2.74
CA PHE A 7 10.73 17.12 -3.50
C PHE A 7 10.62 15.62 -3.77
N GLN A 8 10.92 15.21 -5.01
CA GLN A 8 10.96 13.79 -5.34
C GLN A 8 12.19 13.17 -4.69
N SER A 9 11.99 12.17 -3.82
CA SER A 9 13.09 11.34 -3.34
C SER A 9 13.39 10.28 -4.38
N MET A 10 14.54 10.40 -5.04
CA MET A 10 15.07 9.36 -5.91
C MET A 10 16.20 8.67 -5.15
N SER A 11 15.87 7.60 -4.44
CA SER A 11 16.90 6.78 -3.78
C SER A 11 17.84 6.18 -4.85
N ARG A 12 19.12 6.01 -4.51
CA ARG A 12 20.09 5.38 -5.43
C ARG A 12 19.67 3.93 -5.72
N LYS A 13 19.99 3.42 -6.91
CA LYS A 13 19.79 2.00 -7.26
C LYS A 13 20.40 1.10 -6.17
N GLY A 14 19.60 0.19 -5.61
CA GLY A 14 19.99 -0.69 -4.50
C GLY A 14 19.66 -0.15 -3.10
N ASN A 15 19.15 1.07 -2.98
CA ASN A 15 18.64 1.62 -1.73
C ASN A 15 17.14 1.88 -1.89
N CYS A 16 16.29 0.94 -1.45
CA CYS A 16 14.84 1.01 -1.64
C CYS A 16 14.09 1.47 -0.38
N LEU A 17 14.74 2.14 0.58
CA LEU A 17 14.11 2.51 1.85
C LEU A 17 12.78 3.24 1.64
N ASP A 18 12.74 4.18 0.67
CA ASP A 18 11.53 4.96 0.36
C ASP A 18 10.43 4.13 -0.34
N ASN A 19 10.81 3.07 -1.07
CA ASN A 19 9.87 2.23 -1.83
C ASN A 19 9.41 0.98 -1.07
N SER A 20 10.25 0.46 -0.17
CA SER A 20 10.05 -0.83 0.50
C SER A 20 8.75 -0.91 1.29
N LEU A 21 8.32 0.18 1.91
CA LEU A 21 7.05 0.27 2.62
C LEU A 21 5.85 0.13 1.66
N MET A 22 5.92 0.80 0.51
CA MET A 22 4.86 0.73 -0.49
C MET A 22 4.85 -0.63 -1.20
N GLU A 23 6.01 -1.22 -1.49
CA GLU A 23 6.10 -2.59 -2.01
C GLU A 23 5.46 -3.59 -1.05
N ASN A 24 5.75 -3.47 0.25
CA ASN A 24 5.12 -4.30 1.27
C ASN A 24 3.60 -4.14 1.29
N PHE A 25 3.10 -2.89 1.28
CA PHE A 25 1.68 -2.61 1.24
C PHE A 25 1.00 -3.25 0.02
N PHE A 26 1.56 -3.07 -1.19
CA PHE A 26 0.97 -3.64 -2.40
C PHE A 26 1.05 -5.17 -2.44
N GLY A 27 2.09 -5.77 -1.85
CA GLY A 27 2.17 -7.21 -1.67
C GLY A 27 1.02 -7.74 -0.80
N LEU A 28 0.81 -7.12 0.36
CA LEU A 28 -0.27 -7.48 1.28
C LEU A 28 -1.66 -7.29 0.67
N LEU A 29 -1.90 -6.15 0.01
CA LEU A 29 -3.17 -5.88 -0.67
C LEU A 29 -3.49 -6.97 -1.70
N LYS A 30 -2.54 -7.31 -2.56
CA LYS A 30 -2.74 -8.36 -3.57
C LYS A 30 -2.99 -9.72 -2.94
N GLN A 31 -2.26 -10.06 -1.88
CA GLN A 31 -2.43 -11.34 -1.19
C GLN A 31 -3.78 -11.44 -0.45
N GLU A 32 -4.18 -10.39 0.24
CA GLU A 32 -5.31 -10.43 1.18
C GLU A 32 -6.67 -10.21 0.50
N ILE A 33 -6.75 -9.40 -0.57
CA ILE A 33 -8.03 -9.11 -1.24
C ILE A 33 -8.11 -9.56 -2.70
N PHE A 34 -6.97 -9.75 -3.37
CA PHE A 34 -6.95 -10.04 -4.81
C PHE A 34 -6.73 -11.53 -5.12
N HIS A 35 -5.90 -12.21 -4.32
CA HIS A 35 -5.56 -13.60 -4.57
C HIS A 35 -6.78 -14.52 -4.40
N GLY A 36 -7.12 -15.26 -5.46
CA GLY A 36 -8.26 -16.19 -5.46
C GLY A 36 -9.64 -15.52 -5.57
N LYS A 37 -9.69 -14.20 -5.83
CA LYS A 37 -10.94 -13.45 -5.98
C LYS A 37 -11.06 -12.87 -7.39
N VAL A 38 -12.24 -13.01 -7.98
CA VAL A 38 -12.60 -12.37 -9.26
C VAL A 38 -13.53 -11.21 -8.96
N TYR A 39 -13.20 -10.04 -9.48
CA TYR A 39 -14.03 -8.84 -9.44
C TYR A 39 -14.66 -8.66 -10.82
N ASN A 40 -15.99 -8.55 -10.87
CA ASN A 40 -16.73 -8.57 -12.13
C ASN A 40 -16.83 -7.18 -12.77
N CYS A 41 -16.55 -6.12 -12.00
CA CYS A 41 -16.50 -4.76 -12.52
C CYS A 41 -15.53 -3.88 -11.74
N PHE A 42 -15.17 -2.76 -12.34
CA PHE A 42 -14.28 -1.77 -11.73
C PHE A 42 -14.82 -1.23 -10.40
N VAL A 43 -16.13 -1.00 -10.31
CA VAL A 43 -16.77 -0.44 -9.10
C VAL A 43 -16.59 -1.39 -7.91
N GLU A 44 -16.76 -2.69 -8.13
CA GLU A 44 -16.57 -3.72 -7.10
C GLU A 44 -15.12 -3.77 -6.62
N LEU A 45 -14.17 -3.77 -7.55
CA LEU A 45 -12.74 -3.74 -7.23
C LEU A 45 -12.36 -2.47 -6.46
N LYS A 46 -12.83 -1.30 -6.94
CA LYS A 46 -12.57 -0.01 -6.29
C LYS A 46 -13.08 -0.02 -4.85
N SER A 47 -14.32 -0.46 -4.64
CA SER A 47 -14.90 -0.51 -3.30
C SER A 47 -14.11 -1.44 -2.38
N ALA A 48 -13.63 -2.58 -2.87
CA ALA A 48 -12.81 -3.48 -2.08
C ALA A 48 -11.44 -2.87 -1.71
N ILE A 49 -10.81 -2.15 -2.64
CA ILE A 49 -9.55 -1.44 -2.39
C ILE A 49 -9.76 -0.31 -1.36
N ASP A 50 -10.81 0.48 -1.49
CA ASP A 50 -11.13 1.58 -0.56
C ASP A 50 -11.35 1.05 0.87
N SER A 51 -12.14 -0.01 1.01
CA SER A 51 -12.35 -0.68 2.30
C SER A 51 -11.07 -1.27 2.88
N TYR A 52 -10.22 -1.87 2.03
CA TYR A 52 -8.94 -2.42 2.46
C TYR A 52 -7.98 -1.34 2.95
N ILE A 53 -7.91 -0.19 2.26
CA ILE A 53 -7.10 0.95 2.68
C ILE A 53 -7.57 1.48 4.04
N TYR A 54 -8.89 1.58 4.25
CA TYR A 54 -9.44 2.00 5.53
C TYR A 54 -9.05 1.02 6.65
N TYR A 55 -9.26 -0.29 6.44
CA TYR A 55 -8.86 -1.34 7.38
C TYR A 55 -7.36 -1.28 7.69
N TYR A 56 -6.51 -1.21 6.65
CA TYR A 56 -5.06 -1.19 6.79
C TYR A 56 -4.56 -0.02 7.64
N ASN A 57 -5.16 1.16 7.47
CA ASN A 57 -4.72 2.38 8.15
C ASN A 57 -5.33 2.56 9.55
N ASN A 58 -6.54 2.06 9.79
CA ASN A 58 -7.30 2.39 11.02
C ASN A 58 -7.50 1.21 11.96
N GLU A 59 -7.50 -0.02 11.46
CA GLU A 59 -7.95 -1.20 12.22
C GLU A 59 -6.89 -2.30 12.31
N ARG A 60 -5.99 -2.39 11.32
CA ARG A 60 -4.99 -3.44 11.24
C ARG A 60 -4.00 -3.34 12.41
N ILE A 61 -4.05 -4.33 13.29
CA ILE A 61 -3.07 -4.49 14.37
C ILE A 61 -1.73 -4.90 13.77
N LYS A 62 -0.72 -4.03 13.89
CA LYS A 62 0.67 -4.34 13.54
C LYS A 62 1.47 -4.38 14.84
N GLN A 63 1.91 -5.56 15.25
CA GLN A 63 2.86 -5.66 16.36
C GLN A 63 4.15 -4.97 15.94
N LYS A 64 4.61 -4.00 16.74
CA LYS A 64 5.97 -3.48 16.58
C LYS A 64 6.91 -4.60 16.97
N LEU A 65 7.82 -4.98 16.09
CA LEU A 65 9.01 -5.72 16.49
C LEU A 65 9.74 -4.79 17.47
N ASN A 66 9.81 -5.17 18.73
CA ASN A 66 10.64 -4.47 19.71
C ASN A 66 12.09 -4.79 19.34
N TRP A 67 12.74 -3.85 18.65
CA TRP A 67 14.19 -3.85 18.45
C TRP A 67 14.83 -2.93 19.48
#